data_AF-A0A849KP02-F1
#
_entry.id   AF-A0A849KP02-F1
#
_cell.length_a   1.000
_cell.length_b   1.000
_cell.length_c   1.000
_cell.angle_alpha   90.00
_cell.angle_beta   90.00
_cell.angle_gamma   90.00
#
_symmetry.space_group_name_H-M   'P 1'
#
loop_
_entity.id
_entity.type
_entity.pdbx_description
1 polymer ?
#
loop_
_entity_poly.entity_id
_entity_poly.type
_entity_poly.pdbx_seq_one_letter_code
_entity_poly.pdbx_strand_id
1 'polypeptide(L)'
;RFSYRGEDVVQTLEKVCRRAGYPKTIRVDNGSEFVSRDLDLWAYANKVTLDFSRPGKPTDNGFIEAFNSKLRAECLNAHWFLTLEDAREKLENWRRHYNEDRPHSAIGYNVPIALHNPDGVISPPLA
;
A
#
# COMPACT_ATOMS: atom_id res chain seq x y z
N ARG A 1 -5.52 12.69 -20.99
CA ARG A 1 -5.39 11.47 -20.16
C ARG A 1 -4.26 11.72 -19.18
N PHE A 2 -4.53 11.84 -17.89
CA PHE A 2 -3.44 11.84 -16.90
C PHE A 2 -2.80 10.46 -16.93
N SER A 3 -1.48 10.41 -17.12
CA SER A 3 -0.70 9.17 -17.03
C SER A 3 0.08 9.25 -15.73
N TYR A 4 -0.10 8.27 -14.86
CA TYR A 4 0.71 8.14 -13.66
C TYR A 4 2.06 7.53 -14.08
N ARG A 5 3.17 8.21 -13.80
CA ARG A 5 4.52 7.83 -14.26
C ARG A 5 5.42 7.44 -13.10
N GLY A 6 6.61 6.93 -13.42
CA GLY A 6 7.64 6.59 -12.41
C GLY A 6 7.96 7.73 -11.44
N GLU A 7 8.07 8.96 -11.93
CA GLU A 7 8.26 10.14 -11.08
C GLU A 7 7.11 10.35 -10.06
N ASP A 8 5.86 10.06 -10.45
CA ASP A 8 4.69 10.19 -9.57
C ASP A 8 4.69 9.09 -8.51
N VAL A 9 5.10 7.86 -8.89
CA VAL A 9 5.33 6.76 -7.95
C VAL A 9 6.37 7.16 -6.91
N VAL A 10 7.52 7.69 -7.34
CA VAL A 10 8.59 8.15 -6.44
C VAL A 10 8.09 9.23 -5.49
N GLN A 11 7.37 10.24 -5.99
CA GLN A 11 6.81 11.30 -5.13
C GLN A 11 5.85 10.76 -4.07
N THR A 12 5.02 9.77 -4.44
CA THR A 12 4.08 9.14 -3.50
C THR A 12 4.79 8.26 -2.49
N LEU A 13 5.74 7.43 -2.91
CA LEU A 13 6.54 6.60 -2.02
C LEU A 13 7.33 7.46 -1.03
N GLU A 14 7.94 8.55 -1.49
CA GLU A 14 8.68 9.47 -0.62
C GLU A 14 7.78 10.09 0.47
N LYS A 15 6.55 10.51 0.11
CA LYS A 15 5.59 11.04 1.09
C LYS A 15 5.18 9.99 2.13
N VAL A 16 5.00 8.73 1.71
CA VAL A 16 4.61 7.64 2.60
C VAL A 16 5.78 7.20 3.48
N CYS A 17 6.94 6.95 2.90
CA CYS A 17 8.14 6.47 3.60
C CYS A 17 8.70 7.49 4.60
N ARG A 18 8.52 8.79 4.39
CA ARG A 18 8.85 9.80 5.41
C ARG A 18 8.07 9.64 6.71
N ARG A 19 6.88 9.04 6.66
CA ARG A 19 6.03 8.82 7.84
C ARG A 19 6.18 7.41 8.40
N ALA A 20 6.30 6.41 7.52
CA ALA A 20 6.31 4.99 7.88
C ALA A 20 7.72 4.37 8.00
N GLY A 21 8.76 5.10 7.57
CA GLY A 21 10.09 4.55 7.35
C GLY A 21 10.25 3.91 5.96
N TYR A 22 11.50 3.61 5.60
CA TYR A 22 11.83 2.96 4.33
C TYR A 22 11.91 1.44 4.53
N PRO A 23 11.08 0.65 3.83
CA PRO A 23 11.09 -0.80 3.96
C PRO A 23 12.34 -1.40 3.31
N LYS A 24 12.76 -2.59 3.75
CA LYS A 24 13.86 -3.33 3.11
C LYS A 24 13.51 -3.78 1.68
N THR A 25 12.24 -4.09 1.44
CA THR A 25 11.77 -4.65 0.18
C THR A 25 10.37 -4.14 -0.15
N ILE A 26 10.11 -3.83 -1.41
CA ILE A 26 8.78 -3.53 -1.95
C ILE A 26 8.49 -4.51 -3.07
N ARG A 27 7.37 -5.22 -2.96
CA ARG A 27 6.83 -6.07 -4.03
C ARG A 27 6.09 -5.19 -5.03
N VAL A 28 6.46 -5.27 -6.30
CA VAL A 28 5.88 -4.49 -7.40
C VAL A 28 5.49 -5.39 -8.57
N ASP A 29 4.55 -4.95 -9.39
CA ASP A 29 4.24 -5.60 -10.65
C ASP A 29 5.12 -5.06 -11.80
N ASN A 30 4.91 -5.57 -13.01
CA ASN A 30 5.68 -5.17 -14.19
C ASN A 30 5.03 -3.98 -14.94
N GLY A 31 4.21 -3.17 -14.27
CA GLY A 31 3.67 -1.93 -14.82
C GLY A 31 4.78 -0.96 -15.22
N SER A 32 4.55 -0.18 -16.29
CA SER A 32 5.57 0.74 -16.83
C SER A 32 5.92 1.88 -15.87
N GLU A 33 5.05 2.19 -14.92
CA GLU A 33 5.31 3.11 -13.82
C GLU A 33 6.32 2.54 -12.81
N PHE A 34 6.36 1.22 -12.64
CA PHE A 34 7.28 0.54 -11.71
C PHE A 34 8.56 0.09 -12.39
N VAL A 35 8.52 -0.23 -13.69
CA VAL A 35 9.70 -0.47 -14.52
C VAL A 35 10.22 0.86 -15.06
N SER A 36 10.69 1.73 -14.16
CA SER A 36 11.18 3.06 -14.51
C SER A 36 12.52 3.38 -13.85
N ARG A 37 13.39 4.08 -14.60
CA ARG A 37 14.70 4.52 -14.11
C ARG A 37 14.60 5.35 -12.83
N ASP A 38 13.56 6.18 -12.72
CA ASP A 38 13.39 7.05 -11.57
C ASP A 38 13.08 6.24 -10.30
N LEU A 39 12.25 5.19 -10.42
CA LEU A 39 11.97 4.29 -9.29
C LEU A 39 13.19 3.47 -8.91
N ASP A 40 13.95 2.97 -9.89
CA ASP A 40 15.21 2.24 -9.63
C ASP A 40 16.23 3.10 -8.87
N LEU A 41 16.42 4.35 -9.29
CA LEU A 41 17.31 5.29 -8.62
C LEU A 41 16.85 5.61 -7.19
N TRP A 42 15.55 5.83 -6.99
CA TRP A 42 14.99 6.06 -5.66
C TRP A 42 15.18 4.84 -4.75
N ALA A 43 14.94 3.63 -5.26
CA ALA A 43 15.09 2.41 -4.50
C ALA A 43 16.55 2.17 -4.10
N TYR A 44 17.48 2.37 -5.03
CA TYR A 44 18.92 2.32 -4.77
C TYR A 44 19.35 3.31 -3.68
N ALA A 45 18.96 4.59 -3.82
CA ALA A 45 19.32 5.64 -2.86
C ALA A 45 18.82 5.36 -1.44
N ASN A 46 17.63 4.75 -1.33
CA ASN A 46 17.00 4.43 -0.04
C ASN A 46 17.27 3.00 0.45
N LYS A 47 18.13 2.24 -0.23
CA LYS A 47 18.46 0.83 0.09
C LYS A 47 17.22 -0.08 0.15
N VAL A 48 16.24 0.20 -0.71
CA VAL A 48 15.02 -0.59 -0.89
C VAL A 48 15.25 -1.57 -2.03
N THR A 49 14.95 -2.85 -1.80
CA THR A 49 14.95 -3.86 -2.88
C THR A 49 13.59 -3.87 -3.56
N LEU A 50 13.55 -3.66 -4.88
CA LEU A 50 12.33 -3.86 -5.67
C LEU A 50 12.25 -5.33 -6.08
N ASP A 51 11.18 -5.99 -5.66
CA ASP A 51 10.93 -7.40 -5.93
C ASP A 51 9.77 -7.48 -6.92
N PHE A 52 10.09 -7.78 -8.18
CA PHE A 52 9.10 -7.79 -9.26
C PHE A 52 8.35 -9.12 -9.30
N SER A 53 7.02 -9.04 -9.45
CA SER A 53 6.17 -10.22 -9.67
C SER A 53 6.66 -11.04 -10.87
N ARG A 54 6.60 -12.37 -10.76
CA ARG A 54 7.06 -13.25 -11.83
C ARG A 54 6.06 -13.25 -13.00
N PRO A 55 6.52 -13.26 -14.26
CA PRO A 55 5.64 -13.41 -15.40
C PRO A 55 4.76 -14.66 -15.28
N GLY A 56 3.45 -14.50 -15.47
CA GLY A 56 2.49 -15.62 -15.40
C GLY A 56 2.23 -16.16 -13.99
N LYS A 57 2.54 -15.42 -12.92
CA LYS A 57 2.21 -15.77 -11.53
C LYS A 57 1.28 -14.75 -10.87
N PRO A 58 -0.04 -14.78 -11.15
CA PRO A 58 -1.02 -13.86 -10.57
C PRO A 58 -1.03 -13.86 -9.03
N THR A 59 -0.68 -14.98 -8.42
CA THR A 59 -0.62 -15.14 -6.96
C THR A 59 0.38 -14.21 -6.29
N ASP A 60 1.40 -13.73 -7.01
CA ASP A 60 2.44 -12.84 -6.46
C ASP A 60 1.86 -11.47 -6.01
N ASN A 61 0.70 -11.08 -6.55
CA ASN A 61 0.01 -9.82 -6.22
C ASN A 61 -1.30 -10.02 -5.42
N GLY A 62 -1.57 -11.24 -4.95
CA GLY A 62 -2.86 -11.57 -4.33
C GLY A 62 -3.24 -10.70 -3.14
N PHE A 63 -2.26 -10.23 -2.34
CA PHE A 63 -2.51 -9.33 -1.21
C PHE A 63 -3.04 -7.96 -1.65
N ILE A 64 -2.40 -7.32 -2.63
CA ILE A 64 -2.82 -6.00 -3.10
C ILE A 64 -4.14 -6.09 -3.88
N GLU A 65 -4.34 -7.18 -4.63
CA GLU A 65 -5.61 -7.44 -5.33
C GLU A 65 -6.77 -7.64 -4.36
N ALA A 66 -6.57 -8.40 -3.27
CA ALA A 66 -7.56 -8.59 -2.22
C ALA A 66 -7.88 -7.26 -1.51
N PHE A 67 -6.85 -6.45 -1.19
CA PHE A 67 -7.03 -5.13 -0.61
C PHE A 67 -7.85 -4.21 -1.53
N ASN A 68 -7.46 -4.11 -2.82
CA ASN A 68 -8.15 -3.27 -3.81
C ASN A 68 -9.60 -3.72 -4.03
N SER A 69 -9.85 -5.03 -4.00
CA SER A 69 -11.20 -5.59 -4.11
C SER A 69 -12.09 -5.16 -2.92
N LYS A 70 -11.55 -5.20 -1.70
CA LYS A 70 -12.25 -4.70 -0.49
C LYS A 70 -12.50 -3.20 -0.56
N LEU A 71 -11.48 -2.40 -0.87
CA LEU A 71 -11.62 -0.95 -1.03
C LEU A 71 -12.71 -0.61 -2.05
N ARG A 72 -12.73 -1.32 -3.18
CA ARG A 72 -13.75 -1.11 -4.21
C ARG A 72 -15.15 -1.46 -3.70
N ALA A 73 -15.32 -2.63 -3.12
CA ALA A 73 -16.63 -3.10 -2.66
C ALA A 73 -17.19 -2.25 -1.51
N GLU A 74 -16.34 -1.89 -0.54
CA GLU A 74 -16.76 -1.27 0.72
C GLU A 74 -16.73 0.26 0.69
N CYS A 75 -15.88 0.87 -0.14
CA CYS A 75 -15.78 2.32 -0.27
C CYS A 75 -16.31 2.81 -1.61
N LEU A 76 -15.67 2.41 -2.71
CA LEU A 76 -15.92 3.04 -4.02
C LEU A 76 -17.32 2.74 -4.56
N ASN A 77 -17.83 1.53 -4.35
CA ASN A 77 -19.15 1.13 -4.81
C ASN A 77 -20.26 1.51 -3.82
N ALA A 78 -19.91 1.77 -2.56
CA ALA A 78 -20.86 2.07 -1.49
C ALA A 78 -21.23 3.56 -1.39
N HIS A 79 -20.48 4.45 -2.06
CA HIS A 79 -20.64 5.89 -1.92
C HIS A 79 -20.77 6.59 -3.28
N TRP A 80 -21.59 7.63 -3.31
CA TRP A 80 -21.55 8.64 -4.37
C TRP A 80 -20.49 9.69 -4.04
N PHE A 81 -19.74 10.13 -5.05
CA PHE A 81 -18.72 11.17 -4.91
C PHE A 81 -19.19 12.46 -5.57
N LEU A 82 -19.44 13.48 -4.77
CA LEU A 82 -20.00 14.76 -5.26
C LEU A 82 -18.89 15.72 -5.70
N THR A 83 -17.75 15.67 -5.03
CA THR A 83 -16.55 16.48 -5.34
C THR A 83 -15.28 15.66 -5.10
N LEU A 84 -14.13 16.18 -5.56
CA LEU A 84 -12.84 15.56 -5.28
C LEU A 84 -12.47 15.62 -3.78
N GLU A 85 -12.92 16.67 -3.08
CA GLU A 85 -12.74 16.80 -1.64
C GLU A 85 -13.54 15.74 -0.87
N ASP A 86 -14.81 15.58 -1.23
CA ASP A 86 -15.70 14.54 -0.70
C ASP A 86 -15.12 13.12 -0.95
N ALA A 87 -14.55 12.88 -2.14
CA ALA A 87 -13.86 11.63 -2.43
C ALA A 87 -12.64 11.39 -1.54
N ARG A 88 -11.81 12.42 -1.30
CA ARG A 88 -10.65 12.32 -0.42
C ARG A 88 -11.06 12.04 1.02
N GLU A 89 -12.09 12.71 1.51
CA GLU A 89 -12.60 12.52 2.86
C GLU A 89 -13.12 11.09 3.06
N LYS A 90 -13.98 10.60 2.16
CA LYS A 90 -14.51 9.23 2.22
C LYS A 90 -13.41 8.16 2.16
N LEU A 91 -12.43 8.35 1.27
CA LEU A 91 -11.29 7.43 1.16
C LEU A 91 -10.42 7.43 2.43
N GLU A 92 -10.16 8.61 3.01
CA GLU A 92 -9.38 8.71 4.25
C GLU A 92 -10.14 8.11 5.44
N ASN A 93 -11.45 8.33 5.54
CA ASN A 93 -12.29 7.71 6.56
C ASN A 93 -12.29 6.18 6.44
N TRP A 94 -12.42 5.65 5.22
CA TRP A 94 -12.32 4.20 5.00
C TRP A 94 -10.91 3.67 5.36
N ARG A 95 -9.84 4.39 4.98
CA ARG A 95 -8.45 4.02 5.31
C ARG A 95 -8.23 3.95 6.82
N ARG A 96 -8.74 4.93 7.57
CA ARG A 96 -8.66 4.96 9.04
C ARG A 96 -9.42 3.79 9.63
N HIS A 97 -10.68 3.61 9.25
CA HIS A 97 -11.49 2.49 9.73
C HIS A 97 -10.81 1.13 9.47
N TYR A 98 -10.27 0.92 8.26
CA TYR A 98 -9.58 -0.31 7.90
C TYR A 98 -8.35 -0.60 8.78
N ASN A 99 -7.58 0.44 9.12
CA ASN A 99 -6.31 0.31 9.84
C ASN A 99 -6.44 0.42 11.36
N GLU A 100 -7.42 1.17 11.85
CA GLU A 100 -7.53 1.57 13.27
C GLU A 100 -8.68 0.85 14.00
N ASP A 101 -9.75 0.47 13.30
CA ASP A 101 -10.95 -0.09 13.94
C ASP A 101 -11.25 -1.53 13.54
N ARG A 102 -10.96 -1.92 12.29
CA ARG A 102 -11.38 -3.21 11.74
C ARG A 102 -10.47 -4.34 12.23
N PRO A 103 -11.00 -5.35 12.95
CA PRO A 103 -10.24 -6.53 13.32
C PRO A 103 -10.05 -7.45 12.10
N HIS A 104 -8.84 -7.98 11.92
CA HIS A 104 -8.53 -8.92 10.83
C HIS A 104 -8.10 -10.28 11.40
N SER A 105 -8.80 -11.33 11.00
CA SER A 105 -8.53 -12.70 11.48
C SER A 105 -7.10 -13.18 11.17
N ALA A 106 -6.53 -12.74 10.04
CA ALA A 106 -5.16 -13.07 9.64
C ALA A 106 -4.09 -12.60 10.64
N ILE A 107 -4.43 -11.68 11.54
CA ILE A 107 -3.53 -11.09 12.55
C ILE A 107 -4.10 -11.23 13.96
N GLY A 108 -4.82 -12.32 14.23
CA GLY A 108 -5.36 -12.63 15.55
C GLY A 108 -6.50 -11.73 15.97
N TYR A 109 -7.32 -11.27 15.01
CA TYR A 109 -8.42 -10.31 15.24
C TYR A 109 -7.95 -8.96 15.79
N ASN A 110 -6.69 -8.60 15.56
CA ASN A 110 -6.16 -7.27 15.86
C ASN A 110 -6.39 -6.31 14.69
N VAL A 111 -6.14 -5.02 14.91
CA VAL A 111 -6.19 -3.96 13.91
C VAL A 111 -4.82 -3.77 13.24
N PRO A 112 -4.74 -3.43 11.94
CA PRO A 112 -3.46 -3.34 11.23
C PRO A 112 -2.47 -2.35 11.84
N ILE A 113 -2.95 -1.23 12.40
CA ILE A 113 -2.08 -0.22 13.01
C ILE A 113 -1.34 -0.76 14.23
N ALA A 114 -1.90 -1.75 14.94
CA ALA A 114 -1.25 -2.36 16.10
C ALA A 114 -0.03 -3.22 15.73
N LEU A 115 0.15 -3.56 14.45
CA LEU A 115 1.33 -4.26 13.94
C LEU A 115 2.41 -3.30 13.43
N HIS A 116 2.10 -2.01 13.32
CA HIS A 116 3.03 -1.03 12.81
C HIS A 116 4.02 -0.65 13.92
N ASN A 117 5.12 -1.39 14.02
CA ASN A 117 6.23 -1.09 14.92
C ASN A 117 7.29 -0.26 14.19
N PRO A 118 7.42 1.05 14.45
CA PRO A 118 8.44 1.89 13.81
C PRO A 118 9.87 1.45 14.16
N ASP A 119 10.07 0.72 15.27
CA ASP A 119 11.39 0.37 15.82
C ASP A 119 11.77 -1.11 15.68
N GLY A 120 11.01 -1.92 14.92
CA GLY A 120 11.39 -3.30 14.61
C GLY A 120 11.34 -4.31 15.76
N VAL A 121 10.61 -4.02 16.85
CA VAL A 121 10.33 -5.03 17.89
C VAL A 121 9.33 -6.04 17.32
N ILE A 122 9.69 -7.32 17.32
CA ILE A 122 8.81 -8.43 16.91
C ILE A 122 7.74 -8.56 17.99
N SER A 123 6.46 -8.48 17.63
CA SER A 123 5.36 -8.80 18.55
C SER A 123 5.56 -10.21 19.14
N PRO A 124 5.15 -10.46 20.41
CA PRO A 124 5.40 -11.74 21.06
C PRO A 124 4.77 -12.90 20.27
N PRO A 125 5.29 -14.13 20.41
CA PRO A 125 4.73 -15.27 19.69
C PRO A 125 3.26 -15.44 20.08
N LEU A 126 2.42 -15.64 19.06
CA LEU A 126 1.05 -16.10 19.25
C LEU A 126 1.12 -17.45 20.00
N ALA A 127 0.39 -17.53 21.11
CA ALA A 127 0.20 -18.76 21.89
C ALA A 127 -0.57 -19.82 21.10
#